data_AF-A0A9D6SA51-F1
#
_entry.id   AF-A0A9D6SA51-F1
#
_cell.length_a   1.000
_cell.length_b   1.000
_cell.length_c   1.000
_cell.angle_alpha   90.00
_cell.angle_beta   90.00
_cell.angle_gamma   90.00
#
_symmetry.space_group_name_H-M   'P 1'
#
loop_
_entity.id
_entity.type
_entity.pdbx_description
1 polymer ?
#
loop_
_entity_poly.entity_id
_entity_poly.type
_entity_poly.pdbx_seq_one_letter_code
_entity_poly.pdbx_strand_id
1 'polypeptide(L)'
;MQRETRQCQSCGESFVIDEADFGFYEKMAVPAPTFCPHCRMLRRFVFRNVHHLFRKREATEGREVFSMYPQQVVVKVYELDYWNSDAWDPLTYGRDYDFSRPFFEQFKELLYEVPWPAKSELRMVNSPYSNNAGGFKNCYLCFNGDDFENSAYVITGYLARESFDLFEARHTELSYEGYMIDESFKVFYSVNCEECHEVWFSRNMVGCQNCFGCVNLRNKTYHLFNEKVGKERYDAFMSAFNSGSHEAVEEMKERARGFWTKHPMKYALLINNQNATGEHIERSKNIKFSYGVHEAENVAYSQNISPPASDLYDYTTWGVSVSQMYETLTCGEETSIIKFAWECWPSSTEIEYSAHCRSSSNLFGCVGLNKKKHCIF
;
A
#
# COMPACT_ATOMS: atom_id res chain seq x y z
N MET A 1 10.14 26.06 -17.94
CA MET A 1 9.10 26.52 -18.90
C MET A 1 8.09 27.37 -18.15
N GLN A 2 7.22 28.13 -18.84
CA GLN A 2 6.10 28.83 -18.20
C GLN A 2 4.97 27.85 -17.84
N ARG A 3 4.10 28.24 -16.91
CA ARG A 3 2.94 27.41 -16.50
C ARG A 3 2.01 27.15 -17.69
N GLU A 4 1.71 25.89 -17.94
CA GLU A 4 0.81 25.48 -19.03
C GLU A 4 -0.54 24.97 -18.51
N THR A 5 -1.59 25.16 -19.31
CA THR A 5 -2.88 24.48 -19.16
C THR A 5 -3.11 23.60 -20.38
N ARG A 6 -3.39 22.31 -20.17
CA ARG A 6 -3.60 21.32 -21.22
C ARG A 6 -4.96 20.63 -21.04
N GLN A 7 -5.52 20.11 -22.12
CA GLN A 7 -6.70 19.22 -22.06
C GLN A 7 -6.25 17.77 -21.93
N CYS A 8 -6.93 17.00 -21.07
CA CYS A 8 -6.67 15.59 -20.86
C CYS A 8 -7.14 14.76 -22.06
N GLN A 9 -6.26 13.94 -22.64
CA GLN A 9 -6.59 13.05 -23.76
C GLN A 9 -7.65 11.98 -23.41
N SER A 10 -7.85 11.68 -22.13
CA SER A 10 -8.79 10.63 -21.69
C SER A 10 -10.17 11.16 -21.31
N CYS A 11 -10.25 12.27 -20.56
CA CYS A 11 -11.53 12.82 -20.08
C CYS A 11 -11.89 14.20 -20.64
N GLY A 12 -11.04 14.82 -21.46
CA GLY A 12 -11.25 16.19 -21.99
C GLY A 12 -11.01 17.32 -20.97
N GLU A 13 -11.04 17.03 -19.68
CA GLU A 13 -10.87 18.03 -18.61
C GLU A 13 -9.54 18.79 -18.71
N SER A 14 -9.59 20.08 -18.36
CA SER A 14 -8.39 20.92 -18.33
C SER A 14 -7.57 20.65 -17.05
N PHE A 15 -6.25 20.53 -17.20
CA PHE A 15 -5.32 20.37 -16.09
C PHE A 15 -4.09 21.27 -16.28
N VAL A 16 -3.47 21.63 -15.15
CA VAL A 16 -2.31 22.53 -15.11
C VAL A 16 -1.02 21.73 -14.95
N ILE A 17 0.02 22.19 -15.64
CA ILE A 17 1.41 21.80 -15.40
C ILE A 17 2.14 23.06 -14.93
N ASP A 18 2.62 23.06 -13.68
CA ASP A 18 3.30 24.21 -13.10
C ASP A 18 4.76 24.31 -13.56
N GLU A 19 5.37 25.49 -13.42
CA GLU A 19 6.73 25.78 -13.92
C GLU A 19 7.79 24.83 -13.35
N ALA A 20 7.61 24.40 -12.10
CA ALA A 20 8.46 23.43 -11.41
C ALA A 20 8.28 22.00 -11.96
N ASP A 21 7.07 21.61 -12.36
CA ASP A 21 6.76 20.26 -12.86
C ASP A 21 7.57 19.95 -14.14
N PHE A 22 7.84 20.97 -14.98
CA PHE A 22 8.67 20.81 -16.18
C PHE A 22 10.12 20.43 -15.88
N GLY A 23 10.69 20.94 -14.79
CA GLY A 23 12.04 20.57 -14.36
C GLY A 23 12.13 19.07 -14.03
N PHE A 24 11.07 18.48 -13.48
CA PHE A 24 11.00 17.03 -13.26
C PHE A 24 10.92 16.24 -14.57
N TYR A 25 10.09 16.65 -15.53
CA TYR A 25 9.96 15.93 -16.81
C TYR A 25 11.26 15.97 -17.62
N GLU A 26 11.96 17.11 -17.63
CA GLU A 26 13.29 17.28 -18.23
C GLU A 26 14.36 16.42 -17.53
N LYS A 27 14.43 16.47 -16.20
CA LYS A 27 15.32 15.64 -15.35
C LYS A 27 15.16 14.14 -15.62
N MET A 28 13.96 13.72 -16.04
CA MET A 28 13.59 12.34 -16.30
C MET A 28 13.53 11.96 -17.78
N ALA A 29 13.99 12.82 -18.69
CA ALA A 29 14.05 12.57 -20.13
C ALA A 29 12.72 12.12 -20.79
N VAL A 30 11.56 12.50 -20.25
CA VAL A 30 10.24 12.11 -20.77
C VAL A 30 9.33 13.30 -21.10
N PRO A 31 8.36 13.14 -22.01
CA PRO A 31 7.38 14.17 -22.29
C PRO A 31 6.51 14.49 -21.06
N ALA A 32 6.22 15.78 -20.88
CA ALA A 32 5.22 16.26 -19.93
C ALA A 32 3.83 15.68 -20.29
N PRO A 33 2.97 15.38 -19.28
CA PRO A 33 1.75 14.60 -19.46
C PRO A 33 0.78 15.14 -20.51
N THR A 34 0.06 14.20 -21.12
CA THR A 34 -1.17 14.43 -21.89
C THR A 34 -2.43 13.96 -21.15
N PHE A 35 -2.27 13.36 -19.96
CA PHE A 35 -3.33 12.86 -19.08
C PHE A 35 -3.31 13.63 -17.76
N CYS A 36 -4.48 14.05 -17.27
CA CYS A 36 -4.62 14.66 -15.95
C CYS A 36 -4.33 13.64 -14.84
N PRO A 37 -3.95 14.08 -13.61
CA PRO A 37 -3.59 13.19 -12.50
C PRO A 37 -4.64 12.11 -12.19
N HIS A 38 -5.93 12.46 -12.25
CA HIS A 38 -7.00 11.51 -12.01
C HIS A 38 -7.05 10.37 -13.05
N CYS A 39 -6.94 10.68 -14.35
CA CYS A 39 -6.91 9.64 -15.39
C CYS A 39 -5.65 8.77 -15.32
N ARG A 40 -4.53 9.35 -14.88
CA ARG A 40 -3.29 8.61 -14.61
C ARG A 40 -3.45 7.62 -13.44
N MET A 41 -4.05 8.07 -12.34
CA MET A 41 -4.41 7.21 -11.20
C MET A 41 -5.29 6.02 -11.61
N LEU A 42 -6.35 6.26 -12.38
CA LEU A 42 -7.20 5.20 -12.92
C LEU A 42 -6.41 4.22 -13.80
N ARG A 43 -5.55 4.73 -14.70
CA ARG A 43 -4.71 3.91 -15.59
C ARG A 43 -3.72 3.03 -14.83
N ARG A 44 -3.22 3.47 -13.66
CA ARG A 44 -2.48 2.59 -12.76
C ARG A 44 -3.43 1.55 -12.17
N PHE A 45 -4.45 1.99 -11.44
CA PHE A 45 -5.21 1.12 -10.54
C PHE A 45 -6.00 0.00 -11.22
N VAL A 46 -6.33 0.09 -12.52
CA VAL A 46 -6.92 -1.03 -13.28
C VAL A 46 -6.07 -2.31 -13.28
N PHE A 47 -4.77 -2.21 -13.01
CA PHE A 47 -3.89 -3.37 -12.92
C PHE A 47 -3.82 -3.97 -11.50
N ARG A 48 -4.06 -3.19 -10.43
CA ARG A 48 -3.92 -3.66 -9.03
C ARG A 48 -5.16 -4.39 -8.53
N ASN A 49 -5.00 -5.65 -8.16
CA ASN A 49 -5.98 -6.39 -7.37
C ASN A 49 -5.48 -6.55 -5.92
N VAL A 50 -6.07 -5.79 -4.98
CA VAL A 50 -5.61 -5.77 -3.57
C VAL A 50 -6.00 -7.04 -2.80
N HIS A 51 -7.26 -7.48 -2.88
CA HIS A 51 -7.83 -8.47 -1.95
C HIS A 51 -8.79 -9.51 -2.57
N HIS A 52 -8.93 -9.58 -3.90
CA HIS A 52 -9.79 -10.58 -4.54
C HIS A 52 -8.98 -11.82 -4.93
N LEU A 53 -9.32 -12.97 -4.35
CA LEU A 53 -8.81 -14.27 -4.76
C LEU A 53 -9.83 -15.00 -5.65
N PHE A 54 -9.46 -15.26 -6.89
CA PHE A 54 -10.23 -16.04 -7.84
C PHE A 54 -9.70 -17.48 -7.91
N ARG A 55 -10.53 -18.40 -8.39
CA ARG A 55 -10.09 -19.74 -8.81
C ARG A 55 -9.84 -19.72 -10.30
N LYS A 56 -8.67 -20.18 -10.73
CA LYS A 56 -8.29 -20.26 -12.14
C LYS A 56 -7.48 -21.54 -12.39
N ARG A 57 -7.62 -22.12 -13.58
CA ARG A 57 -6.77 -23.24 -14.00
C ARG A 57 -5.43 -22.69 -14.47
N GLU A 58 -4.34 -23.20 -13.89
CA GLU A 58 -2.99 -22.85 -14.31
C GLU A 58 -2.59 -23.61 -15.59
N ALA A 59 -1.61 -23.11 -16.32
CA ALA A 59 -1.33 -23.47 -17.70
C ALA A 59 -0.26 -24.57 -17.91
N THR A 60 0.27 -25.16 -16.84
CA THR A 60 1.23 -26.30 -16.87
C THR A 60 0.54 -27.65 -16.78
N GLU A 61 -0.19 -27.91 -15.71
CA GLU A 61 -0.84 -29.20 -15.40
C GLU A 61 -2.38 -29.11 -15.42
N GLY A 62 -2.93 -27.89 -15.57
CA GLY A 62 -4.37 -27.64 -15.58
C GLY A 62 -5.02 -27.62 -14.19
N ARG A 63 -4.22 -27.56 -13.11
CA ARG A 63 -4.70 -27.56 -11.72
C ARG A 63 -5.48 -26.27 -11.40
N GLU A 64 -6.47 -26.36 -10.51
CA GLU A 64 -7.16 -25.17 -9.99
C GLU A 64 -6.30 -24.52 -8.88
N VAL A 65 -5.96 -23.24 -9.05
CA VAL A 65 -5.15 -22.46 -8.13
C VAL A 65 -5.87 -21.16 -7.74
N PHE A 66 -5.48 -20.57 -6.60
CA PHE A 66 -5.84 -19.19 -6.29
C PHE A 66 -5.08 -18.22 -7.19
N SER A 67 -5.77 -17.22 -7.73
CA SER A 67 -5.18 -16.22 -8.61
C SER A 67 -5.76 -14.82 -8.40
N MET A 68 -4.94 -13.81 -8.69
CA MET A 68 -5.35 -12.41 -8.83
C MET A 68 -6.27 -12.15 -10.04
N TYR A 69 -6.35 -13.11 -10.98
CA TYR A 69 -7.06 -12.93 -12.25
C TYR A 69 -8.30 -13.81 -12.32
N PRO A 70 -9.48 -13.25 -12.61
CA PRO A 70 -10.71 -14.03 -12.73
C PRO A 70 -10.70 -14.86 -14.02
N GLN A 71 -11.55 -15.89 -14.09
CA GLN A 71 -11.55 -16.87 -15.18
C GLN A 71 -11.83 -16.26 -16.57
N GLN A 72 -12.50 -15.11 -16.65
CA GLN A 72 -12.78 -14.39 -17.89
C GLN A 72 -11.54 -13.70 -18.48
N VAL A 73 -10.47 -13.49 -17.71
CA VAL A 73 -9.20 -12.96 -18.22
C VAL A 73 -8.49 -14.06 -19.01
N VAL A 74 -8.37 -13.86 -20.32
CA VAL A 74 -7.83 -14.83 -21.31
C VAL A 74 -6.35 -15.21 -21.10
N VAL A 75 -5.62 -14.48 -20.26
CA VAL A 75 -4.18 -14.70 -20.05
C VAL A 75 -3.93 -16.03 -19.34
N LYS A 76 -2.94 -16.80 -19.81
CA LYS A 76 -2.43 -18.00 -19.14
C LYS A 76 -1.84 -17.62 -17.79
N VAL A 77 -2.04 -18.43 -16.75
CA VAL A 77 -1.41 -18.21 -15.44
C VAL A 77 -0.55 -19.40 -15.05
N TYR A 78 0.56 -19.15 -14.38
CA TYR A 78 1.39 -20.17 -13.76
C TYR A 78 1.32 -20.08 -12.24
N GLU A 79 1.31 -21.25 -11.59
CA GLU A 79 1.48 -21.38 -10.15
C GLU A 79 2.87 -20.84 -9.75
N LEU A 80 3.01 -20.26 -8.55
CA LEU A 80 4.20 -19.53 -8.12
C LEU A 80 5.44 -20.41 -7.95
N ASP A 81 5.31 -21.67 -7.54
CA ASP A 81 6.45 -22.58 -7.43
C ASP A 81 7.03 -22.87 -8.82
N TYR A 82 6.17 -23.07 -9.83
CA TYR A 82 6.63 -23.23 -11.22
C TYR A 82 7.22 -21.94 -11.78
N TRP A 83 6.56 -20.79 -11.60
CA TRP A 83 7.01 -19.48 -12.07
C TRP A 83 8.41 -19.11 -11.55
N ASN A 84 8.74 -19.49 -10.32
CA ASN A 84 10.03 -19.21 -9.69
C ASN A 84 11.08 -20.33 -9.89
N SER A 85 10.73 -21.42 -10.58
CA SER A 85 11.62 -22.56 -10.83
C SER A 85 12.47 -22.42 -12.10
N ASP A 86 13.56 -23.18 -12.18
CA ASP A 86 14.39 -23.29 -13.39
C ASP A 86 13.70 -24.07 -14.55
N ALA A 87 12.47 -24.58 -14.34
CA ALA A 87 11.69 -25.26 -15.39
C ALA A 87 10.93 -24.30 -16.32
N TRP A 88 10.98 -22.99 -16.04
CA TRP A 88 10.37 -21.92 -16.82
C TRP A 88 11.46 -21.06 -17.48
N ASP A 89 11.56 -21.09 -18.82
CA ASP A 89 12.43 -20.16 -19.57
C ASP A 89 11.60 -19.13 -20.36
N PRO A 90 11.49 -17.87 -19.87
CA PRO A 90 10.72 -16.83 -20.55
C PRO A 90 11.36 -16.37 -21.87
N LEU A 91 12.64 -16.69 -22.14
CA LEU A 91 13.29 -16.33 -23.41
C LEU A 91 12.69 -17.07 -24.61
N THR A 92 11.94 -18.16 -24.39
CA THR A 92 11.22 -18.90 -25.44
C THR A 92 10.11 -18.09 -26.14
N TYR A 93 9.75 -16.90 -25.62
CA TYR A 93 8.73 -16.00 -26.16
C TYR A 93 9.30 -14.75 -26.86
N GLY A 94 10.63 -14.58 -26.86
CA GLY A 94 11.31 -13.44 -27.49
C GLY A 94 11.20 -13.49 -29.02
N ARG A 95 11.11 -12.32 -29.65
CA ARG A 95 10.89 -12.21 -31.11
C ARG A 95 11.54 -10.95 -31.70
N ASP A 96 11.77 -10.95 -33.00
CA ASP A 96 12.25 -9.76 -33.72
C ASP A 96 11.20 -8.64 -33.71
N TYR A 97 11.66 -7.39 -33.59
CA TYR A 97 10.80 -6.20 -33.60
C TYR A 97 10.51 -5.72 -35.03
N ASP A 98 9.23 -5.52 -35.36
CA ASP A 98 8.78 -5.00 -36.65
C ASP A 98 8.70 -3.47 -36.63
N PHE A 99 9.67 -2.81 -37.25
CA PHE A 99 9.72 -1.35 -37.39
C PHE A 99 8.61 -0.74 -38.26
N SER A 100 7.83 -1.55 -38.99
CA SER A 100 6.69 -1.07 -39.76
C SER A 100 5.41 -0.92 -38.91
N ARG A 101 5.39 -1.47 -37.69
CA ARG A 101 4.21 -1.51 -36.81
C ARG A 101 4.37 -0.66 -35.54
N PRO A 102 3.29 -0.08 -34.99
CA PRO A 102 3.34 0.61 -33.70
C PRO A 102 3.83 -0.29 -32.57
N PHE A 103 4.73 0.23 -31.72
CA PHE A 103 5.29 -0.50 -30.58
C PHE A 103 4.23 -1.12 -29.65
N PHE A 104 3.22 -0.34 -29.25
CA PHE A 104 2.22 -0.81 -28.27
C PHE A 104 1.28 -1.91 -28.78
N GLU A 105 1.13 -2.08 -30.11
CA GLU A 105 0.37 -3.21 -30.66
C GLU A 105 1.16 -4.52 -30.47
N GLN A 106 2.44 -4.50 -30.87
CA GLN A 106 3.35 -5.63 -30.72
C GLN A 106 3.56 -5.98 -29.24
N PHE A 107 3.79 -4.98 -28.38
CA PHE A 107 3.92 -5.18 -26.93
C PHE A 107 2.67 -5.79 -26.30
N LYS A 108 1.47 -5.41 -26.76
CA LYS A 108 0.22 -6.04 -26.32
C LYS A 108 0.14 -7.50 -26.74
N GLU A 109 0.56 -7.84 -27.96
CA GLU A 109 0.60 -9.23 -28.43
C GLU A 109 1.50 -10.10 -27.54
N LEU A 110 2.73 -9.63 -27.27
CA LEU A 110 3.67 -10.27 -26.34
C LEU A 110 3.09 -10.43 -24.93
N LEU A 111 2.48 -9.36 -24.38
CA LEU A 111 1.92 -9.32 -23.02
C LEU A 111 0.81 -10.35 -22.76
N TYR A 112 0.02 -10.69 -23.78
CA TYR A 112 -1.06 -11.69 -23.65
C TYR A 112 -0.63 -13.11 -24.04
N GLU A 113 0.50 -13.26 -24.74
CA GLU A 113 1.05 -14.56 -25.11
C GLU A 113 1.86 -15.20 -23.98
N VAL A 114 2.66 -14.39 -23.29
CA VAL A 114 3.47 -14.74 -22.12
C VAL A 114 2.56 -14.99 -20.91
N PRO A 115 2.68 -16.15 -20.22
CA PRO A 115 1.94 -16.43 -18.99
C PRO A 115 2.26 -15.44 -17.86
N TRP A 116 1.30 -15.24 -16.95
CA TRP A 116 1.47 -14.37 -15.78
C TRP A 116 1.56 -15.18 -14.47
N PRO A 117 2.25 -14.70 -13.42
CA PRO A 117 2.24 -15.35 -12.12
C PRO A 117 0.83 -15.31 -11.53
N ALA A 118 0.35 -16.42 -10.95
CA ALA A 118 -1.02 -16.49 -10.44
C ALA A 118 -1.29 -15.47 -9.32
N LYS A 119 -0.30 -15.20 -8.46
CA LYS A 119 -0.37 -14.32 -7.27
C LYS A 119 0.88 -13.42 -7.19
N SER A 120 0.83 -12.32 -6.43
CA SER A 120 2.00 -11.49 -6.14
C SER A 120 2.43 -11.70 -4.69
N GLU A 121 3.39 -12.59 -4.48
CA GLU A 121 3.82 -13.05 -3.15
C GLU A 121 5.34 -13.28 -3.07
N LEU A 122 5.88 -13.33 -1.85
CA LEU A 122 7.27 -13.67 -1.55
C LEU A 122 7.40 -14.21 -0.12
N ARG A 123 8.27 -15.21 0.12
CA ARG A 123 8.61 -15.75 1.47
C ARG A 123 7.40 -16.23 2.31
N MET A 124 6.33 -16.72 1.66
CA MET A 124 5.09 -17.13 2.34
C MET A 124 5.23 -18.49 3.03
N VAL A 125 4.69 -18.62 4.25
CA VAL A 125 4.62 -19.87 5.03
C VAL A 125 3.19 -20.09 5.51
N ASN A 126 2.57 -21.21 5.11
CA ASN A 126 1.23 -21.61 5.59
C ASN A 126 0.17 -20.49 5.51
N SER A 127 0.17 -19.72 4.41
CA SER A 127 -0.69 -18.54 4.24
C SER A 127 -1.44 -18.50 2.89
N PRO A 128 -2.10 -19.59 2.45
CA PRO A 128 -2.57 -19.75 1.06
C PRO A 128 -3.72 -18.83 0.64
N TYR A 129 -4.43 -18.23 1.60
CA TYR A 129 -5.55 -17.31 1.40
C TYR A 129 -5.12 -15.84 1.46
N SER A 130 -3.88 -15.53 1.11
CA SER A 130 -3.32 -14.16 1.10
C SER A 130 -2.96 -13.74 -0.34
N ASN A 131 -2.62 -12.46 -0.55
CA ASN A 131 -2.00 -11.95 -1.78
C ASN A 131 -1.41 -10.54 -1.56
N ASN A 132 -0.50 -10.09 -2.44
CA ASN A 132 0.27 -8.84 -2.30
C ASN A 132 1.03 -8.84 -0.97
N ALA A 133 1.84 -9.87 -0.73
CA ALA A 133 2.37 -10.16 0.59
C ALA A 133 3.83 -10.64 0.57
N GLY A 134 4.62 -10.13 1.51
CA GLY A 134 5.97 -10.61 1.81
C GLY A 134 6.06 -11.22 3.21
N GLY A 135 6.68 -12.39 3.33
CA GLY A 135 7.08 -12.94 4.64
C GLY A 135 5.95 -13.44 5.56
N PHE A 136 4.70 -13.54 5.08
CA PHE A 136 3.58 -13.96 5.93
C PHE A 136 3.73 -15.38 6.44
N LYS A 137 3.42 -15.59 7.72
CA LYS A 137 3.45 -16.89 8.38
C LYS A 137 2.15 -17.18 9.13
N ASN A 138 1.50 -18.31 8.81
CA ASN A 138 0.21 -18.70 9.41
C ASN A 138 -0.88 -17.63 9.27
N CYS A 139 -0.98 -16.96 8.12
CA CYS A 139 -1.92 -15.87 7.89
C CYS A 139 -3.16 -16.30 7.06
N TYR A 140 -4.33 -15.77 7.42
CA TYR A 140 -5.60 -16.11 6.78
C TYR A 140 -6.39 -14.88 6.32
N LEU A 141 -6.63 -14.74 5.02
CA LEU A 141 -7.28 -13.57 4.41
C LEU A 141 -6.58 -12.24 4.76
N CYS A 142 -5.24 -12.27 4.75
CA CYS A 142 -4.40 -11.09 4.90
C CYS A 142 -3.90 -10.60 3.53
N PHE A 143 -3.83 -9.28 3.34
CA PHE A 143 -3.51 -8.68 2.05
C PHE A 143 -2.67 -7.41 2.18
N ASN A 144 -1.82 -7.14 1.17
CA ASN A 144 -1.11 -5.86 1.00
C ASN A 144 -0.20 -5.47 2.19
N GLY A 145 0.69 -6.36 2.63
CA GLY A 145 1.59 -6.07 3.76
C GLY A 145 2.74 -7.06 3.91
N ASP A 146 3.55 -6.86 4.95
CA ASP A 146 4.80 -7.62 5.14
C ASP A 146 5.03 -8.08 6.58
N ASP A 147 5.65 -9.25 6.68
CA ASP A 147 6.13 -9.91 7.90
C ASP A 147 5.05 -10.09 8.99
N PHE A 148 3.81 -10.36 8.57
CA PHE A 148 2.72 -10.77 9.48
C PHE A 148 2.91 -12.20 9.97
N GLU A 149 2.63 -12.43 11.25
CA GLU A 149 2.58 -13.79 11.82
C GLU A 149 1.30 -13.99 12.65
N ASN A 150 0.72 -15.19 12.54
CA ASN A 150 -0.47 -15.64 13.30
C ASN A 150 -1.63 -14.61 13.25
N SER A 151 -1.92 -14.09 12.06
CA SER A 151 -2.85 -12.96 11.85
C SER A 151 -3.96 -13.32 10.85
N ALA A 152 -5.13 -12.69 10.96
CA ALA A 152 -6.23 -12.91 10.04
C ALA A 152 -7.01 -11.62 9.71
N TYR A 153 -7.58 -11.57 8.50
CA TYR A 153 -8.45 -10.48 8.01
C TYR A 153 -7.81 -9.08 7.93
N VAL A 154 -6.47 -8.98 7.91
CA VAL A 154 -5.74 -7.71 7.85
C VAL A 154 -5.55 -7.25 6.41
N ILE A 155 -5.86 -5.98 6.12
CA ILE A 155 -5.52 -5.33 4.84
C ILE A 155 -4.65 -4.11 5.15
N THR A 156 -3.42 -4.08 4.62
CA THR A 156 -2.42 -3.02 4.83
C THR A 156 -1.80 -3.01 6.24
N GLY A 157 -0.46 -3.10 6.30
CA GLY A 157 0.31 -2.97 7.54
C GLY A 157 1.73 -3.54 7.46
N TYR A 158 2.50 -3.35 8.53
CA TYR A 158 3.87 -3.88 8.69
C TYR A 158 4.07 -4.43 10.11
N LEU A 159 4.61 -5.66 10.23
CA LEU A 159 4.91 -6.33 11.51
C LEU A 159 3.74 -6.39 12.51
N ALA A 160 2.78 -7.27 12.26
CA ALA A 160 1.71 -7.61 13.20
C ALA A 160 1.92 -9.02 13.79
N ARG A 161 1.85 -9.15 15.13
CA ARG A 161 1.91 -10.44 15.84
C ARG A 161 0.73 -10.55 16.81
N GLU A 162 -0.24 -11.36 16.39
CA GLU A 162 -1.52 -11.74 17.01
C GLU A 162 -2.53 -10.57 17.22
N SER A 163 -3.42 -10.35 16.24
CA SER A 163 -4.40 -9.24 16.25
C SER A 163 -5.68 -9.61 15.47
N PHE A 164 -6.79 -8.92 15.75
CA PHE A 164 -8.04 -9.06 14.98
C PHE A 164 -8.72 -7.69 14.73
N ASP A 165 -9.17 -7.49 13.48
CA ASP A 165 -9.95 -6.36 12.94
C ASP A 165 -9.30 -4.96 13.06
N LEU A 166 -8.29 -4.70 12.22
CA LEU A 166 -7.55 -3.43 12.10
C LEU A 166 -7.58 -2.88 10.65
N PHE A 167 -7.51 -1.55 10.48
CA PHE A 167 -7.44 -0.91 9.15
C PHE A 167 -6.13 -0.13 8.86
N GLU A 168 -5.36 0.31 9.87
CA GLU A 168 -3.91 0.55 9.71
C GLU A 168 -3.23 0.60 11.10
N ALA A 169 -1.96 0.18 11.20
CA ALA A 169 -1.20 0.15 12.45
C ALA A 169 0.32 0.03 12.26
N ARG A 170 1.11 0.43 13.27
CA ARG A 170 2.56 0.18 13.36
C ARG A 170 3.00 -0.24 14.78
N HIS A 171 3.88 -1.25 14.81
CA HIS A 171 4.45 -1.90 16.00
C HIS A 171 3.48 -2.29 17.13
N THR A 172 2.18 -2.46 16.84
CA THR A 172 1.12 -2.72 17.82
C THR A 172 1.13 -4.12 18.44
N GLU A 173 0.59 -4.22 19.65
CA GLU A 173 1.12 -5.13 20.67
C GLU A 173 0.09 -6.15 21.25
N LEU A 174 -0.93 -6.53 20.48
CA LEU A 174 -2.13 -7.36 20.75
C LEU A 174 -3.44 -6.54 20.80
N SER A 175 -4.11 -6.36 19.65
CA SER A 175 -5.27 -5.45 19.48
C SER A 175 -6.54 -6.12 18.95
N TYR A 176 -7.70 -5.64 19.42
CA TYR A 176 -9.04 -6.14 19.09
C TYR A 176 -9.98 -4.95 18.78
N GLU A 177 -10.26 -4.73 17.49
CA GLU A 177 -10.92 -3.57 16.86
C GLU A 177 -10.23 -2.20 17.01
N GLY A 178 -9.67 -1.70 15.90
CA GLY A 178 -9.03 -0.38 15.81
C GLY A 178 -8.87 0.16 14.39
N TYR A 179 -8.59 1.46 14.26
CA TYR A 179 -8.27 2.13 12.98
C TYR A 179 -7.23 3.24 13.26
N MET A 180 -5.99 3.01 12.80
CA MET A 180 -4.79 3.84 12.96
C MET A 180 -4.28 3.94 14.41
N ILE A 181 -3.36 3.04 14.77
CA ILE A 181 -2.70 2.96 16.09
C ILE A 181 -1.19 2.73 15.88
N ASP A 182 -0.34 3.49 16.56
CA ASP A 182 1.13 3.38 16.50
C ASP A 182 1.74 3.33 17.93
N GLU A 183 2.86 2.62 18.07
CA GLU A 183 3.65 2.38 19.30
C GLU A 183 2.80 2.29 20.61
N SER A 184 1.90 1.30 20.73
CA SER A 184 0.94 1.25 21.85
C SER A 184 0.55 -0.15 22.38
N PHE A 185 0.60 -0.34 23.70
CA PHE A 185 0.27 -1.59 24.42
C PHE A 185 -1.19 -1.67 24.85
N LYS A 186 -1.84 -2.81 24.59
CA LYS A 186 -3.20 -3.13 25.08
C LYS A 186 -4.21 -1.99 24.84
N VAL A 187 -4.38 -1.63 23.58
CA VAL A 187 -5.34 -0.62 23.14
C VAL A 187 -6.56 -1.31 22.56
N PHE A 188 -7.70 -1.23 23.26
CA PHE A 188 -8.93 -1.94 22.93
C PHE A 188 -10.06 -0.99 22.52
N TYR A 189 -10.78 -1.31 21.44
CA TYR A 189 -11.95 -0.58 20.95
C TYR A 189 -11.73 0.95 20.79
N SER A 190 -10.51 1.35 20.40
CA SER A 190 -10.04 2.73 20.43
C SER A 190 -9.49 3.17 19.06
N VAL A 191 -9.43 4.48 18.81
CA VAL A 191 -9.13 5.06 17.47
C VAL A 191 -8.12 6.20 17.59
N ASN A 192 -7.04 6.21 16.79
CA ASN A 192 -5.98 7.22 16.86
C ASN A 192 -5.41 7.38 18.30
N CYS A 193 -4.84 6.31 18.85
CA CYS A 193 -4.10 6.37 20.11
C CYS A 193 -2.61 6.13 19.81
N GLU A 194 -1.76 7.05 20.22
CA GLU A 194 -0.32 7.14 19.91
C GLU A 194 0.46 7.10 21.23
N GLU A 195 1.54 6.31 21.34
CA GLU A 195 2.34 6.16 22.57
C GLU A 195 1.48 5.80 23.82
N CYS A 196 0.49 4.92 23.67
CA CYS A 196 -0.53 4.63 24.68
C CYS A 196 -0.37 3.25 25.35
N HIS A 197 -0.72 3.13 26.64
CA HIS A 197 -0.61 1.88 27.40
C HIS A 197 -1.85 1.58 28.25
N GLU A 198 -2.51 0.44 28.02
CA GLU A 198 -3.74 0.02 28.71
C GLU A 198 -4.86 1.07 28.58
N VAL A 199 -5.31 1.25 27.34
CA VAL A 199 -6.32 2.24 26.95
C VAL A 199 -7.53 1.55 26.31
N TRP A 200 -8.72 1.93 26.74
CA TRP A 200 -9.98 1.29 26.34
C TRP A 200 -11.00 2.32 25.85
N PHE A 201 -11.77 2.01 24.81
CA PHE A 201 -12.88 2.82 24.31
C PHE A 201 -12.56 4.34 24.14
N SER A 202 -11.33 4.67 23.75
CA SER A 202 -10.82 6.04 23.73
C SER A 202 -10.45 6.51 22.31
N ARG A 203 -10.26 7.83 22.12
CA ARG A 203 -10.00 8.40 20.79
C ARG A 203 -9.06 9.61 20.77
N ASN A 204 -8.19 9.70 19.76
CA ASN A 204 -7.26 10.82 19.53
C ASN A 204 -6.34 11.11 20.74
N MET A 205 -5.82 10.06 21.39
CA MET A 205 -5.02 10.14 22.62
C MET A 205 -3.52 10.10 22.28
N VAL A 206 -2.68 10.79 23.05
CA VAL A 206 -1.21 10.72 22.89
C VAL A 206 -0.50 10.59 24.24
N GLY A 207 0.42 9.64 24.39
CA GLY A 207 1.23 9.48 25.61
C GLY A 207 0.42 9.12 26.85
N CYS A 208 -0.74 8.48 26.69
CA CYS A 208 -1.72 8.25 27.75
C CYS A 208 -1.72 6.81 28.27
N GLN A 209 -1.88 6.63 29.58
CA GLN A 209 -1.83 5.32 30.23
C GLN A 209 -3.02 5.10 31.16
N ASN A 210 -3.56 3.89 31.28
CA ASN A 210 -4.68 3.60 32.18
C ASN A 210 -5.84 4.59 31.98
N CYS A 211 -6.41 4.63 30.77
CA CYS A 211 -7.49 5.54 30.40
C CYS A 211 -8.65 4.80 29.71
N PHE A 212 -9.88 5.17 30.06
CA PHE A 212 -11.09 4.51 29.54
C PHE A 212 -12.10 5.55 29.05
N GLY A 213 -12.71 5.37 27.87
CA GLY A 213 -13.75 6.28 27.37
C GLY A 213 -13.27 7.70 27.01
N CYS A 214 -11.96 7.93 26.96
CA CYS A 214 -11.36 9.28 26.92
C CYS A 214 -11.15 9.81 25.50
N VAL A 215 -11.06 11.13 25.34
CA VAL A 215 -10.96 11.80 24.04
C VAL A 215 -10.00 12.98 24.09
N ASN A 216 -9.09 13.06 23.10
CA ASN A 216 -8.15 14.18 22.89
C ASN A 216 -7.18 14.48 24.06
N LEU A 217 -6.95 13.55 24.99
CA LEU A 217 -6.01 13.77 26.09
C LEU A 217 -4.55 13.57 25.66
N ARG A 218 -3.64 14.28 26.33
CA ARG A 218 -2.19 14.17 26.14
C ARG A 218 -1.48 14.01 27.47
N ASN A 219 -0.60 13.01 27.58
CA ASN A 219 0.25 12.76 28.75
C ASN A 219 -0.57 12.70 30.06
N LYS A 220 -1.62 11.89 30.07
CA LYS A 220 -2.55 11.69 31.21
C LYS A 220 -2.64 10.24 31.64
N THR A 221 -2.90 10.05 32.94
CA THR A 221 -3.08 8.74 33.55
C THR A 221 -4.30 8.68 34.47
N TYR A 222 -4.93 7.50 34.57
CA TYR A 222 -6.08 7.22 35.43
C TYR A 222 -7.28 8.16 35.19
N HIS A 223 -7.77 8.18 33.95
CA HIS A 223 -8.97 8.92 33.57
C HIS A 223 -10.09 7.99 33.08
N LEU A 224 -11.33 8.31 33.45
CA LEU A 224 -12.55 7.69 32.93
C LEU A 224 -13.39 8.80 32.28
N PHE A 225 -13.72 8.68 30.99
CA PHE A 225 -14.52 9.68 30.24
C PHE A 225 -14.03 11.12 30.45
N ASN A 226 -12.73 11.35 30.27
CA ASN A 226 -12.00 12.61 30.50
C ASN A 226 -11.98 13.14 31.96
N GLU A 227 -12.56 12.46 32.94
CA GLU A 227 -12.43 12.80 34.35
C GLU A 227 -11.25 12.06 35.00
N LYS A 228 -10.41 12.79 35.75
CA LYS A 228 -9.32 12.18 36.55
C LYS A 228 -9.89 11.49 37.78
N VAL A 229 -9.71 10.17 37.89
CA VAL A 229 -10.29 9.36 38.99
C VAL A 229 -9.26 8.81 39.97
N GLY A 230 -7.99 8.73 39.58
CA GLY A 230 -6.93 8.10 40.38
C GLY A 230 -6.96 6.57 40.33
N LYS A 231 -5.87 5.93 40.76
CA LYS A 231 -5.62 4.50 40.55
C LYS A 231 -6.72 3.61 41.16
N GLU A 232 -6.99 3.74 42.46
CA GLU A 232 -7.93 2.86 43.17
C GLU A 232 -9.33 2.82 42.52
N ARG A 233 -9.85 3.99 42.11
CA ARG A 233 -11.15 4.10 41.44
C ARG A 233 -11.12 3.59 40.00
N TYR A 234 -9.99 3.73 39.31
CA TYR A 234 -9.79 3.14 37.98
C TYR A 234 -9.74 1.60 38.05
N ASP A 235 -8.93 1.05 38.94
CA ASP A 235 -8.76 -0.40 39.12
C ASP A 235 -10.09 -1.05 39.55
N ALA A 236 -10.86 -0.40 40.42
CA ALA A 236 -12.21 -0.84 40.81
C ALA A 236 -13.21 -0.80 39.64
N PHE A 237 -13.15 0.22 38.77
CA PHE A 237 -13.98 0.29 37.56
C PHE A 237 -13.61 -0.82 36.57
N MET A 238 -12.32 -1.03 36.30
CA MET A 238 -11.84 -2.09 35.39
C MET A 238 -12.21 -3.48 35.91
N SER A 239 -12.16 -3.72 37.22
CA SER A 239 -12.54 -4.99 37.84
C SER A 239 -14.05 -5.27 37.76
N ALA A 240 -14.87 -4.21 37.69
CA ALA A 240 -16.33 -4.33 37.54
C ALA A 240 -16.79 -4.42 36.07
N PHE A 241 -15.96 -3.98 35.12
CA PHE A 241 -16.28 -4.03 33.70
C PHE A 241 -16.12 -5.45 33.15
N ASN A 242 -17.24 -6.06 32.74
CA ASN A 242 -17.24 -7.41 32.16
C ASN A 242 -16.78 -7.41 30.69
N SER A 243 -15.47 -7.28 30.48
CA SER A 243 -14.84 -7.32 29.16
C SER A 243 -15.00 -8.66 28.42
N GLY A 244 -15.45 -9.72 29.09
CA GLY A 244 -15.73 -11.03 28.50
C GLY A 244 -17.15 -11.20 27.94
N SER A 245 -18.04 -10.23 28.13
CA SER A 245 -19.40 -10.25 27.56
C SER A 245 -19.49 -9.37 26.32
N HIS A 246 -19.89 -9.98 25.20
CA HIS A 246 -20.17 -9.26 23.95
C HIS A 246 -21.22 -8.15 24.14
N GLU A 247 -22.29 -8.41 24.89
CA GLU A 247 -23.35 -7.43 25.17
C GLU A 247 -22.80 -6.20 25.92
N ALA A 248 -21.99 -6.42 26.96
CA ALA A 248 -21.38 -5.34 27.75
C ALA A 248 -20.34 -4.54 26.96
N VAL A 249 -19.62 -5.20 26.04
CA VAL A 249 -18.69 -4.55 25.11
C VAL A 249 -19.45 -3.65 24.12
N GLU A 250 -20.52 -4.14 23.48
CA GLU A 250 -21.29 -3.34 22.50
C GLU A 250 -22.01 -2.16 23.15
N GLU A 251 -22.61 -2.33 24.35
CA GLU A 251 -23.17 -1.20 25.12
C GLU A 251 -22.10 -0.12 25.38
N MET A 252 -20.89 -0.55 25.74
CA MET A 252 -19.79 0.37 26.00
C MET A 252 -19.24 1.04 24.74
N LYS A 253 -19.17 0.33 23.60
CA LYS A 253 -18.83 0.92 22.29
C LYS A 253 -19.78 2.06 21.96
N GLU A 254 -21.09 1.85 22.10
CA GLU A 254 -22.09 2.88 21.79
C GLU A 254 -22.00 4.06 22.76
N ARG A 255 -21.88 3.80 24.08
CA ARG A 255 -21.68 4.86 25.08
C ARG A 255 -20.43 5.69 24.80
N ALA A 256 -19.32 5.06 24.41
CA ALA A 256 -18.07 5.75 24.09
C ALA A 256 -18.21 6.58 22.81
N ARG A 257 -18.75 6.03 21.72
CA ARG A 257 -19.02 6.76 20.47
C ARG A 257 -19.94 7.97 20.71
N GLY A 258 -21.00 7.80 21.50
CA GLY A 258 -21.91 8.87 21.94
C GLY A 258 -21.28 9.90 22.90
N PHE A 259 -20.12 9.60 23.49
CA PHE A 259 -19.29 10.58 24.21
C PHE A 259 -18.33 11.31 23.24
N TRP A 260 -17.68 10.57 22.34
CA TRP A 260 -16.71 11.12 21.38
C TRP A 260 -17.31 12.22 20.48
N THR A 261 -18.57 12.07 20.06
CA THR A 261 -19.30 13.08 19.25
C THR A 261 -19.53 14.41 19.95
N LYS A 262 -19.39 14.49 21.28
CA LYS A 262 -19.53 15.72 22.08
C LYS A 262 -18.21 16.49 22.19
N HIS A 263 -17.12 15.95 21.67
CA HIS A 263 -15.80 16.56 21.71
C HIS A 263 -15.34 17.00 20.30
N PRO A 264 -14.50 18.06 20.20
CA PRO A 264 -13.92 18.47 18.93
C PRO A 264 -13.15 17.33 18.26
N MET A 265 -13.31 17.17 16.94
CA MET A 265 -12.53 16.25 16.12
C MET A 265 -11.53 17.03 15.28
N LYS A 266 -10.32 16.47 15.08
CA LYS A 266 -9.37 17.00 14.09
C LYS A 266 -10.02 16.94 12.69
N TYR A 267 -9.83 17.98 11.87
CA TYR A 267 -10.29 17.97 10.48
C TYR A 267 -9.39 17.14 9.55
N ALA A 268 -8.11 16.96 9.94
CA ALA A 268 -7.11 16.15 9.26
C ALA A 268 -6.10 15.60 10.29
N LEU A 269 -5.43 14.52 9.96
CA LEU A 269 -4.50 13.81 10.86
C LEU A 269 -3.02 14.20 10.66
N LEU A 270 -2.77 15.27 9.91
CA LEU A 270 -1.43 15.79 9.55
C LEU A 270 -0.49 16.00 10.76
N ILE A 271 0.75 15.48 10.67
CA ILE A 271 1.81 15.67 11.68
C ILE A 271 3.06 16.32 11.06
N ASN A 272 3.53 17.43 11.62
CA ASN A 272 4.82 18.07 11.30
C ASN A 272 5.11 18.30 9.79
N ASN A 273 4.19 18.96 9.07
CA ASN A 273 4.33 19.20 7.63
C ASN A 273 4.53 20.67 7.25
N GLN A 274 5.21 20.92 6.14
CA GLN A 274 5.31 22.23 5.49
C GLN A 274 4.79 22.16 4.05
N ASN A 275 3.82 23.01 3.69
CA ASN A 275 3.23 23.07 2.33
C ASN A 275 2.71 21.69 1.83
N ALA A 276 1.84 21.03 2.59
CA ALA A 276 1.28 19.73 2.24
C ALA A 276 -0.24 19.80 1.97
N THR A 277 -0.70 19.05 0.97
CA THR A 277 -2.11 18.91 0.59
C THR A 277 -2.43 17.45 0.27
N GLY A 278 -3.55 16.94 0.78
CA GLY A 278 -3.95 15.54 0.64
C GLY A 278 -4.39 14.90 1.95
N GLU A 279 -4.14 13.61 2.12
CA GLU A 279 -4.59 12.79 3.25
C GLU A 279 -3.43 11.93 3.80
N HIS A 280 -3.42 11.67 5.11
CA HIS A 280 -2.32 11.07 5.90
C HIS A 280 -0.90 11.39 5.41
N ILE A 281 -0.48 12.65 5.59
CA ILE A 281 0.89 13.10 5.32
C ILE A 281 1.58 13.41 6.65
N GLU A 282 2.81 12.96 6.84
CA GLU A 282 3.62 13.32 8.02
C GLU A 282 5.09 13.63 7.72
N ARG A 283 5.70 14.49 8.55
CA ARG A 283 7.14 14.82 8.54
C ARG A 283 7.65 15.20 7.14
N SER A 284 6.79 15.83 6.34
CA SER A 284 6.99 16.01 4.90
C SER A 284 6.88 17.46 4.45
N LYS A 285 7.46 17.75 3.28
CA LYS A 285 7.58 19.11 2.75
C LYS A 285 7.24 19.20 1.26
N ASN A 286 6.51 20.25 0.88
CA ASN A 286 6.11 20.51 -0.51
C ASN A 286 5.36 19.32 -1.14
N ILE A 287 4.22 18.94 -0.55
CA ILE A 287 3.41 17.79 -0.99
C ILE A 287 2.12 18.26 -1.65
N LYS A 288 1.86 17.81 -2.88
CA LYS A 288 0.76 18.29 -3.74
C LYS A 288 -0.23 17.18 -4.09
N PHE A 289 -1.42 17.18 -3.49
CA PHE A 289 -2.50 16.21 -3.74
C PHE A 289 -2.08 14.72 -3.63
N SER A 290 -1.41 14.36 -2.54
CA SER A 290 -0.96 12.97 -2.29
C SER A 290 -1.72 12.31 -1.12
N TYR A 291 -1.82 10.98 -1.10
CA TYR A 291 -2.63 10.24 -0.12
C TYR A 291 -1.79 9.13 0.52
N GLY A 292 -1.50 9.24 1.81
CA GLY A 292 -0.61 8.34 2.57
C GLY A 292 0.88 8.54 2.24
N VAL A 293 1.61 9.38 2.98
CA VAL A 293 3.06 9.62 2.81
C VAL A 293 3.76 10.02 4.12
N HIS A 294 4.82 9.32 4.56
CA HIS A 294 5.66 9.78 5.68
C HIS A 294 7.12 9.96 5.25
N GLU A 295 7.73 11.07 5.66
CA GLU A 295 9.12 11.48 5.40
C GLU A 295 9.48 11.60 3.90
N ALA A 296 8.80 12.52 3.19
CA ALA A 296 9.09 12.87 1.80
C ALA A 296 9.22 14.38 1.55
N GLU A 297 9.96 14.76 0.51
CA GLU A 297 10.01 16.13 -0.01
C GLU A 297 9.63 16.18 -1.51
N ASN A 298 8.95 17.24 -1.93
CA ASN A 298 8.69 17.60 -3.34
C ASN A 298 7.89 16.58 -4.18
N VAL A 299 6.97 15.84 -3.54
CA VAL A 299 6.12 14.81 -4.18
C VAL A 299 4.76 15.39 -4.60
N ALA A 300 4.28 14.97 -5.77
CA ALA A 300 2.96 15.32 -6.27
C ALA A 300 2.13 14.08 -6.64
N TYR A 301 0.81 14.18 -6.49
CA TYR A 301 -0.23 13.32 -7.05
C TYR A 301 -0.19 11.83 -6.66
N SER A 302 0.68 11.43 -5.72
CA SER A 302 1.01 10.02 -5.41
C SER A 302 0.11 9.36 -4.35
N GLN A 303 0.15 8.03 -4.26
CA GLN A 303 -0.60 7.23 -3.28
C GLN A 303 0.29 6.21 -2.57
N ASN A 304 0.21 6.14 -1.23
CA ASN A 304 0.86 5.16 -0.34
C ASN A 304 2.41 5.12 -0.42
N ILE A 305 3.13 6.10 0.17
CA ILE A 305 4.61 6.20 0.12
C ILE A 305 5.29 6.51 1.47
N SER A 306 5.87 5.46 2.04
CA SER A 306 7.24 5.38 2.60
C SER A 306 7.73 3.98 2.23
N PRO A 307 9.02 3.65 1.94
CA PRO A 307 10.26 4.26 2.49
C PRO A 307 11.58 4.17 1.66
N PRO A 308 12.59 5.01 1.95
CA PRO A 308 12.60 6.45 1.65
C PRO A 308 12.24 6.77 0.19
N ALA A 309 11.88 8.02 -0.09
CA ALA A 309 11.20 8.46 -1.32
C ALA A 309 12.08 9.25 -2.30
N SER A 310 11.46 9.70 -3.40
CA SER A 310 12.07 10.54 -4.44
C SER A 310 11.01 11.43 -5.11
N ASP A 311 11.40 12.26 -6.08
CA ASP A 311 10.55 13.26 -6.78
C ASP A 311 9.46 12.62 -7.70
N LEU A 312 8.62 11.76 -7.14
CA LEU A 312 7.72 10.83 -7.82
C LEU A 312 6.43 11.52 -8.29
N TYR A 313 6.18 11.57 -9.61
CA TYR A 313 4.97 12.20 -10.18
C TYR A 313 3.83 11.23 -10.49
N ASP A 314 3.97 9.96 -10.08
CA ASP A 314 2.87 9.09 -9.65
C ASP A 314 3.38 7.65 -9.45
N TYR A 315 3.43 7.21 -8.19
CA TYR A 315 3.85 5.87 -7.81
C TYR A 315 2.97 5.28 -6.71
N THR A 316 2.80 3.95 -6.66
CA THR A 316 1.90 3.31 -5.69
C THR A 316 2.35 1.88 -5.30
N THR A 317 3.16 1.79 -4.23
CA THR A 317 3.42 0.66 -3.29
C THR A 317 3.65 -0.77 -3.84
N TRP A 318 4.60 -1.59 -3.36
CA TRP A 318 5.39 -1.53 -2.12
C TRP A 318 6.77 -0.86 -2.31
N GLY A 319 7.68 -0.78 -1.32
CA GLY A 319 9.03 -0.24 -1.57
C GLY A 319 10.09 -0.43 -0.48
N VAL A 320 11.37 -0.38 -0.87
CA VAL A 320 12.52 0.02 -0.04
C VAL A 320 13.51 0.79 -0.92
N SER A 321 14.00 1.94 -0.43
CA SER A 321 14.95 2.88 -1.06
C SER A 321 14.59 3.26 -2.50
N VAL A 322 13.59 4.13 -2.60
CA VAL A 322 12.79 4.40 -3.81
C VAL A 322 13.31 5.63 -4.57
N SER A 323 13.02 5.70 -5.87
CA SER A 323 13.68 6.57 -6.85
C SER A 323 12.74 7.44 -7.69
N GLN A 324 13.25 8.23 -8.64
CA GLN A 324 12.57 9.39 -9.26
C GLN A 324 11.41 9.06 -10.25
N MET A 325 10.71 7.95 -10.06
CA MET A 325 9.83 7.28 -11.03
C MET A 325 8.51 8.01 -11.43
N TYR A 326 7.93 7.61 -12.57
CA TYR A 326 6.58 7.98 -13.08
C TYR A 326 6.34 7.25 -14.41
N GLU A 327 5.25 6.57 -14.73
CA GLU A 327 4.09 6.18 -13.93
C GLU A 327 4.22 4.71 -13.55
N THR A 328 4.24 4.38 -12.26
CA THR A 328 4.64 3.04 -11.85
C THR A 328 3.83 2.53 -10.65
N LEU A 329 3.56 1.23 -10.62
CA LEU A 329 2.70 0.58 -9.63
C LEU A 329 3.47 -0.68 -9.15
N THR A 330 4.03 -0.62 -7.93
CA THR A 330 4.85 -1.64 -7.24
C THR A 330 6.30 -1.94 -7.74
N CYS A 331 7.33 -1.55 -6.98
CA CYS A 331 8.75 -2.00 -7.09
C CYS A 331 9.67 -1.69 -5.87
N GLY A 332 10.71 -2.50 -5.64
CA GLY A 332 11.74 -2.41 -4.57
C GLY A 332 12.50 -3.75 -4.45
N GLU A 333 13.35 -4.09 -3.50
CA GLU A 333 14.43 -3.37 -2.79
C GLU A 333 15.75 -3.44 -3.60
N GLU A 334 16.64 -2.46 -3.68
CA GLU A 334 16.51 -1.00 -3.68
C GLU A 334 16.46 -0.51 -5.15
N THR A 335 16.18 0.77 -5.44
CA THR A 335 15.99 1.23 -6.84
C THR A 335 16.58 2.60 -7.20
N SER A 336 16.95 2.78 -8.48
CA SER A 336 16.89 4.02 -9.28
C SER A 336 17.18 3.73 -10.76
N ILE A 337 16.64 4.38 -11.79
CA ILE A 337 15.51 5.32 -11.94
C ILE A 337 14.52 4.66 -12.97
N ILE A 338 13.18 4.69 -12.78
CA ILE A 338 12.25 3.82 -13.57
C ILE A 338 10.98 4.57 -14.05
N LYS A 339 10.55 4.37 -15.31
CA LYS A 339 9.26 4.89 -15.82
C LYS A 339 8.44 3.75 -16.47
N PHE A 340 7.11 3.84 -16.41
CA PHE A 340 6.13 2.83 -16.89
C PHE A 340 6.36 1.38 -16.37
N ALA A 341 5.90 1.02 -15.16
CA ALA A 341 5.98 -0.38 -14.70
C ALA A 341 4.84 -0.87 -13.79
N TRP A 342 4.58 -2.19 -13.87
CA TRP A 342 3.67 -2.99 -13.04
C TRP A 342 4.12 -4.46 -13.13
N GLU A 343 4.97 -5.06 -12.30
CA GLU A 343 5.65 -4.72 -11.03
C GLU A 343 7.13 -5.23 -11.10
N CYS A 344 8.10 -4.72 -10.32
CA CYS A 344 9.51 -5.19 -10.39
C CYS A 344 10.27 -5.32 -9.04
N TRP A 345 10.89 -6.48 -8.74
CA TRP A 345 11.52 -6.76 -7.42
C TRP A 345 12.69 -7.76 -7.44
N PRO A 346 13.60 -7.84 -6.44
CA PRO A 346 14.57 -6.86 -5.95
C PRO A 346 15.72 -6.58 -6.94
N SER A 347 16.45 -5.48 -6.74
CA SER A 347 17.67 -5.08 -7.48
C SER A 347 17.49 -4.88 -9.00
N SER A 348 16.41 -4.21 -9.41
CA SER A 348 16.15 -3.90 -10.82
C SER A 348 16.39 -2.41 -11.12
N THR A 349 17.07 -2.10 -12.23
CA THR A 349 17.46 -0.73 -12.65
C THR A 349 17.39 -0.55 -14.17
N GLU A 350 17.21 0.69 -14.63
CA GLU A 350 17.12 1.08 -16.05
C GLU A 350 16.04 0.29 -16.83
N ILE A 351 14.77 0.65 -16.60
CA ILE A 351 13.57 0.01 -17.17
C ILE A 351 12.58 1.07 -17.65
N GLU A 352 12.02 0.87 -18.86
CA GLU A 352 11.02 1.78 -19.44
C GLU A 352 9.66 1.17 -19.81
N TYR A 353 9.47 -0.15 -19.78
CA TYR A 353 8.13 -0.80 -19.83
C TYR A 353 8.23 -2.17 -19.15
N SER A 354 7.27 -2.57 -18.29
CA SER A 354 7.34 -3.86 -17.57
C SER A 354 6.00 -4.49 -17.17
N ALA A 355 5.91 -5.83 -17.30
CA ALA A 355 5.04 -6.71 -16.50
C ALA A 355 5.52 -8.18 -16.48
N HIS A 356 6.16 -8.75 -15.45
CA HIS A 356 6.64 -8.24 -14.16
C HIS A 356 8.04 -8.87 -13.97
N CYS A 357 9.10 -8.08 -13.84
CA CYS A 357 10.47 -8.63 -13.90
C CYS A 357 11.13 -8.69 -12.52
N ARG A 358 11.90 -9.76 -12.23
CA ARG A 358 12.64 -9.89 -10.97
C ARG A 358 14.16 -10.02 -11.17
N SER A 359 14.93 -9.22 -10.42
CA SER A 359 16.40 -9.03 -10.52
C SER A 359 16.98 -8.89 -11.94
N SER A 360 16.42 -7.98 -12.74
CA SER A 360 16.84 -7.76 -14.15
C SER A 360 17.17 -6.28 -14.41
N SER A 361 17.98 -5.96 -15.44
CA SER A 361 18.39 -4.56 -15.73
C SER A 361 18.66 -4.28 -17.21
N ASN A 362 18.55 -3.00 -17.60
CA ASN A 362 18.71 -2.50 -18.98
C ASN A 362 17.70 -3.12 -19.94
N LEU A 363 16.43 -2.72 -19.81
CA LEU A 363 15.27 -3.29 -20.53
C LEU A 363 14.36 -2.20 -21.13
N PHE A 364 13.80 -2.44 -22.31
CA PHE A 364 12.81 -1.55 -22.94
C PHE A 364 11.75 -2.37 -23.70
N GLY A 365 10.62 -2.70 -23.04
CA GLY A 365 9.50 -3.44 -23.67
C GLY A 365 9.21 -4.85 -23.12
N CYS A 366 9.59 -5.16 -21.88
CA CYS A 366 9.69 -6.55 -21.39
C CYS A 366 8.47 -7.10 -20.63
N VAL A 367 8.26 -8.42 -20.74
CA VAL A 367 7.20 -9.19 -20.05
C VAL A 367 7.81 -10.47 -19.43
N GLY A 368 7.53 -10.73 -18.15
CA GLY A 368 7.77 -12.03 -17.49
C GLY A 368 9.22 -12.51 -17.23
N LEU A 369 10.26 -11.67 -17.33
CA LEU A 369 11.67 -12.09 -17.18
C LEU A 369 12.14 -12.27 -15.73
N ASN A 370 13.08 -13.20 -15.51
CA ASN A 370 13.74 -13.44 -14.22
C ASN A 370 15.27 -13.55 -14.41
N LYS A 371 16.06 -12.74 -13.68
CA LYS A 371 17.54 -12.70 -13.72
C LYS A 371 18.16 -12.53 -15.12
N LYS A 372 17.64 -11.61 -15.96
CA LYS A 372 18.14 -11.34 -17.32
C LYS A 372 18.68 -9.90 -17.48
N LYS A 373 19.42 -9.64 -18.57
CA LYS A 373 19.98 -8.32 -18.92
C LYS A 373 19.97 -8.12 -20.44
N HIS A 374 19.83 -6.87 -20.87
CA HIS A 374 19.92 -6.46 -22.29
C HIS A 374 18.88 -7.15 -23.19
N CYS A 375 17.61 -7.13 -22.76
CA CYS A 375 16.48 -7.66 -23.55
C CYS A 375 15.59 -6.50 -24.03
N ILE A 376 15.08 -6.61 -25.26
CA ILE A 376 14.23 -5.59 -25.90
C ILE A 376 12.81 -6.13 -26.12
N PHE A 377 12.67 -7.30 -26.75
CA PHE A 377 11.38 -7.83 -27.20
C PHE A 377 11.35 -9.37 -27.22
#